data_AF-A0A1E3BHV1-F1
#
_entry.id   AF-A0A1E3BHV1-F1
#
_cell.length_a   1.000
_cell.length_b   1.000
_cell.length_c   1.000
_cell.angle_alpha   90.00
_cell.angle_beta   90.00
_cell.angle_gamma   90.00
#
_symmetry.space_group_name_H-M   'P 1'
#
loop_
_entity.id
_entity.type
_entity.pdbx_description
1 polymer ?
#
loop_
_entity_poly.entity_id
_entity_poly.type
_entity_poly.pdbx_seq_one_letter_code
_entity_poly.pdbx_strand_id
1 'polypeptide(L)'
;MFVRKSPSLLEFVTQHILEATEGMFLLASLYIESLKSKPSVTAIKRAVENLRGGSGAYNNAYQTIMERIDSQNVDQRELANKALMWLACAKRQLTLTELQYALAIELGSSEFDEENRPDISILISACAKLAAYDEQSHIIRLVHYTTLHKKYFQETWTHWFPGAHTYIADMHYLSEL
;
A
#
# COMPACT_ATOMS: atom_id res chain seq x y z
N MET A 1 14.44 21.66 -3.06
CA MET A 1 13.31 21.54 -4.01
C MET A 1 13.60 22.36 -5.26
N PHE A 2 14.33 21.78 -6.22
CA PHE A 2 14.74 22.46 -7.46
C PHE A 2 13.62 22.51 -8.51
N VAL A 3 12.73 21.50 -8.51
CA VAL A 3 11.66 21.32 -9.50
C VAL A 3 10.60 22.42 -9.45
N ARG A 4 10.21 22.90 -8.26
CA ARG A 4 9.22 24.00 -8.13
C ARG A 4 9.69 25.35 -8.69
N LYS A 5 11.01 25.52 -8.91
CA LYS A 5 11.58 26.78 -9.38
C LYS A 5 11.71 26.85 -10.91
N SER A 6 11.34 25.79 -11.63
CA SER A 6 11.45 25.71 -13.09
C SER A 6 10.24 24.98 -13.70
N PRO A 7 9.32 25.71 -14.35
CA PRO A 7 8.14 25.10 -14.99
C PRO A 7 8.51 24.04 -16.04
N SER A 8 9.56 24.29 -16.83
CA SER A 8 10.04 23.35 -17.85
C SER A 8 10.61 22.05 -17.25
N LEU A 9 11.26 22.13 -16.08
CA LEU A 9 11.72 20.94 -15.38
C LEU A 9 10.55 20.14 -14.79
N LEU A 10 9.51 20.82 -14.29
CA LEU A 10 8.30 20.16 -13.78
C LEU A 10 7.60 19.38 -14.90
N GLU A 11 7.38 20.01 -16.05
CA GLU A 11 6.74 19.39 -17.21
C GLU A 11 7.54 18.18 -17.70
N PHE A 12 8.86 18.31 -17.84
CA PHE A 12 9.76 17.21 -18.21
C PHE A 12 9.65 16.01 -17.27
N VAL A 13 9.68 16.26 -15.96
CA VAL A 13 9.57 15.20 -14.93
C VAL A 13 8.19 14.55 -14.98
N THR A 14 7.12 15.34 -15.08
CA THR A 14 5.75 14.83 -15.12
C THR A 14 5.52 13.93 -16.33
N GLN A 15 5.96 14.36 -17.52
CA GLN A 15 5.76 13.58 -18.75
C GLN A 15 6.41 12.20 -18.66
N HIS A 16 7.69 12.13 -18.27
CA HIS A 16 8.41 10.86 -18.19
C HIS A 16 7.87 9.92 -17.10
N ILE A 17 7.39 10.48 -15.97
CA ILE A 17 6.73 9.66 -14.94
C ILE A 17 5.41 9.09 -15.48
N LEU A 18 4.61 9.88 -16.20
CA LEU A 18 3.36 9.39 -16.78
C LEU A 18 3.62 8.28 -17.81
N GLU A 19 4.60 8.47 -18.68
CA GLU A 19 5.01 7.47 -19.68
C GLU A 19 5.51 6.17 -19.02
N ALA A 20 6.35 6.26 -17.98
CA ALA A 20 6.90 5.08 -17.32
C ALA A 20 5.89 4.34 -16.43
N THR A 21 4.85 5.03 -15.95
CA THR A 21 3.93 4.45 -14.96
C THR A 21 2.69 3.81 -15.57
N GLU A 22 2.35 4.13 -16.83
CA GLU A 22 1.18 3.62 -17.53
C GLU A 22 -0.12 3.70 -16.68
N GLY A 23 -0.27 4.80 -15.92
CA GLY A 23 -1.42 5.03 -15.04
C GLY A 23 -1.30 4.45 -13.61
N MET A 24 -0.17 3.85 -13.25
CA MET A 24 0.06 3.33 -11.90
C MET A 24 0.58 4.39 -10.93
N PHE A 25 -0.30 4.92 -10.09
CA PHE A 25 0.06 5.94 -9.11
C PHE A 25 1.03 5.45 -8.02
N LEU A 26 1.04 4.16 -7.65
CA LEU A 26 2.05 3.60 -6.73
C LEU A 26 3.46 3.82 -7.27
N LEU A 27 3.69 3.40 -8.51
CA LEU A 27 4.97 3.55 -9.19
C LEU A 27 5.33 5.03 -9.35
N ALA A 28 4.34 5.87 -9.71
CA ALA A 28 4.54 7.32 -9.76
C ALA A 28 4.97 7.90 -8.41
N SER A 29 4.34 7.46 -7.32
CA SER A 29 4.63 7.94 -5.97
C SER A 29 6.04 7.56 -5.51
N LEU A 30 6.50 6.35 -5.85
CA LEU A 30 7.85 5.87 -5.59
C LEU A 30 8.89 6.65 -6.39
N TYR A 31 8.62 6.90 -7.67
CA TYR A 31 9.49 7.72 -8.50
C TYR A 31 9.61 9.13 -7.94
N ILE A 32 8.50 9.78 -7.63
CA ILE A 32 8.51 11.10 -6.99
C ILE A 32 9.31 11.08 -5.68
N GLU A 33 9.14 10.05 -4.84
CA GLU A 33 9.88 9.91 -3.58
C GLU A 33 11.39 9.73 -3.81
N SER A 34 11.78 8.89 -4.76
CA SER A 34 13.18 8.68 -5.15
C SER A 34 13.85 9.93 -5.74
N LEU A 35 13.07 10.83 -6.34
CA LEU A 35 13.55 12.10 -6.88
C LEU A 35 13.80 13.14 -5.78
N LYS A 36 13.13 13.03 -4.61
CA LYS A 36 13.30 13.97 -3.50
C LYS A 36 14.73 13.99 -2.95
N SER A 37 15.44 12.87 -3.01
CA SER A 37 16.80 12.71 -2.51
C SER A 37 17.90 13.11 -3.52
N LYS A 38 17.54 13.53 -4.74
CA LYS A 38 18.52 13.86 -5.77
C LYS A 38 19.17 15.23 -5.52
N PRO A 39 20.52 15.34 -5.60
CA PRO A 39 21.24 16.54 -5.18
C PRO A 39 21.23 17.68 -6.22
N SER A 40 20.84 17.41 -7.46
CA SER A 40 20.90 18.41 -8.55
C SER A 40 19.85 18.17 -9.63
N VAL A 41 19.57 19.20 -10.42
CA VAL A 41 18.68 19.12 -11.60
C VAL A 41 19.19 18.06 -12.58
N THR A 42 20.49 17.99 -12.81
CA THR A 42 21.10 16.96 -13.70
C THR A 42 20.87 15.55 -13.15
N ALA A 43 20.98 15.36 -11.84
CA ALA A 43 20.69 14.06 -11.21
C ALA A 43 19.20 13.69 -11.30
N ILE A 44 18.31 14.68 -11.21
CA ILE A 44 16.87 14.49 -11.43
C ILE A 44 16.60 14.05 -12.87
N LYS A 45 17.11 14.79 -13.87
CA LYS A 45 16.89 14.45 -15.29
C LYS A 45 17.38 13.04 -15.62
N ARG A 46 18.61 12.69 -15.20
CA ARG A 46 19.15 11.35 -15.39
C ARG A 46 18.31 10.27 -14.69
N ALA A 47 17.80 10.54 -13.49
CA ALA A 47 16.97 9.56 -12.79
C ALA A 47 15.64 9.33 -13.52
N VAL A 48 15.06 10.39 -14.07
CA VAL A 48 13.80 10.36 -14.81
C VAL A 48 13.95 9.65 -16.17
N GLU A 49 15.05 9.87 -16.88
CA GLU A 49 15.37 9.19 -18.15
C GLU A 49 15.60 7.67 -17.98
N ASN A 50 15.95 7.22 -16.77
CA ASN A 50 16.20 5.81 -16.45
C ASN A 50 15.01 5.11 -15.78
N LEU A 51 13.85 5.76 -15.70
CA LEU A 51 12.64 5.13 -15.18
C LEU A 51 12.24 3.97 -16.10
N ARG A 52 11.83 2.86 -15.49
CA ARG A 52 11.47 1.64 -16.22
C ARG A 52 9.99 1.35 -16.00
N GLY A 53 9.23 1.19 -17.07
CA GLY A 53 7.84 0.74 -16.98
C GLY A 53 7.69 -0.78 -16.95
N GLY A 54 6.43 -1.21 -17.00
CA GLY A 54 6.05 -2.62 -17.17
C GLY A 54 6.12 -3.50 -15.92
N SER A 55 5.80 -4.78 -16.11
CA SER A 55 5.58 -5.76 -15.03
C SER A 55 6.73 -5.90 -14.03
N GLY A 56 7.98 -5.86 -14.51
CA GLY A 56 9.16 -5.95 -13.64
C GLY A 56 9.29 -4.75 -12.70
N ALA A 57 8.98 -3.53 -13.18
CA ALA A 57 8.99 -2.33 -12.34
C ALA A 57 7.84 -2.34 -11.34
N TYR A 58 6.69 -2.91 -11.70
CA TYR A 58 5.56 -3.09 -10.78
C TYR A 58 5.89 -4.02 -9.64
N ASN A 59 6.43 -5.21 -9.92
CA ASN A 59 6.81 -6.16 -8.87
C ASN A 59 7.86 -5.56 -7.93
N ASN A 60 8.84 -4.84 -8.48
CA ASN A 60 9.85 -4.13 -7.68
C ASN A 60 9.23 -3.03 -6.80
N ALA A 61 8.27 -2.27 -7.32
CA ALA A 61 7.55 -1.25 -6.55
C ALA A 61 6.80 -1.83 -5.35
N TYR A 62 6.04 -2.91 -5.57
CA TYR A 62 5.38 -3.60 -4.46
C TYR A 62 6.38 -4.17 -3.46
N GLN A 63 7.43 -4.83 -3.96
CA GLN A 63 8.49 -5.37 -3.09
C GLN A 63 9.13 -4.27 -2.23
N THR A 64 9.47 -3.12 -2.81
CA THR A 64 10.06 -1.99 -2.08
C THR A 64 9.15 -1.50 -0.95
N ILE A 65 7.84 -1.46 -1.18
CA ILE A 65 6.89 -1.03 -0.16
C ILE A 65 6.68 -2.11 0.90
N MET A 66 6.61 -3.40 0.52
CA MET A 66 6.51 -4.51 1.47
C MET A 66 7.75 -4.61 2.35
N GLU A 67 8.95 -4.45 1.79
CA GLU A 67 10.20 -4.37 2.56
C GLU A 67 10.19 -3.19 3.54
N ARG A 68 9.63 -2.04 3.13
CA ARG A 68 9.43 -0.90 4.03
C ARG A 68 8.47 -1.25 5.18
N ILE A 69 7.38 -1.96 4.89
CA ILE A 69 6.44 -2.42 5.91
C ILE A 69 7.13 -3.37 6.90
N ASP A 70 7.93 -4.29 6.40
CA ASP A 70 8.64 -5.28 7.21
C ASP A 70 9.76 -4.68 8.07
N SER A 71 10.31 -3.55 7.65
CA SER A 71 11.32 -2.79 8.40
C SER A 71 10.75 -1.96 9.57
N GLN A 72 9.42 -1.87 9.70
CA GLN A 72 8.77 -1.19 10.82
C GLN A 72 8.94 -1.98 12.13
N ASN A 73 8.54 -1.37 13.25
CA ASN A 73 8.45 -2.10 14.51
C ASN A 73 7.39 -3.23 14.41
N VAL A 74 7.49 -4.21 15.30
CA VAL A 74 6.68 -5.44 15.26
C VAL A 74 5.18 -5.11 15.21
N ASP A 75 4.71 -4.21 16.08
CA ASP A 75 3.29 -3.86 16.18
C ASP A 75 2.77 -3.20 14.90
N GLN A 76 3.52 -2.27 14.32
CA GLN A 76 3.15 -1.60 13.06
C GLN A 76 3.17 -2.56 11.88
N ARG A 77 4.16 -3.45 11.82
CA ARG A 77 4.25 -4.47 10.78
C ARG A 77 3.07 -5.43 10.85
N GLU A 78 2.72 -5.90 12.05
CA GLU A 78 1.57 -6.79 12.24
C GLU A 78 0.25 -6.11 11.89
N LEU A 79 0.07 -4.86 12.33
CA LEU A 79 -1.10 -4.05 12.00
C LEU A 79 -1.25 -3.89 10.47
N ALA A 80 -0.17 -3.51 9.79
CA ALA A 80 -0.14 -3.34 8.34
C ALA A 80 -0.47 -4.66 7.62
N ASN A 81 0.14 -5.76 8.04
CA ASN A 81 -0.06 -7.06 7.39
C ASN A 81 -1.49 -7.55 7.54
N LYS A 82 -2.08 -7.47 8.74
CA LYS A 82 -3.49 -7.81 8.97
C LYS A 82 -4.42 -6.93 8.13
N ALA A 83 -4.15 -5.63 8.08
CA ALA A 83 -4.97 -4.68 7.33
C ALA A 83 -4.94 -4.95 5.82
N LEU A 84 -3.74 -5.14 5.26
CA LEU A 84 -3.57 -5.44 3.83
C LEU A 84 -4.19 -6.78 3.45
N MET A 85 -4.09 -7.79 4.32
CA MET A 85 -4.76 -9.08 4.14
C MET A 85 -6.28 -8.91 4.07
N TRP A 86 -6.90 -8.21 5.02
CA TRP A 86 -8.34 -7.93 5.01
C TRP A 86 -8.77 -7.19 3.73
N LEU A 87 -8.05 -6.14 3.35
CA LEU A 87 -8.35 -5.37 2.15
C LEU A 87 -8.15 -6.15 0.84
N ALA A 88 -7.20 -7.08 0.80
CA ALA A 88 -6.92 -7.90 -0.38
C ALA A 88 -7.93 -9.05 -0.55
N CYS A 89 -8.41 -9.62 0.56
CA CYS A 89 -9.30 -10.77 0.56
C CYS A 89 -10.79 -10.42 0.63
N ALA A 90 -11.14 -9.20 1.04
CA ALA A 90 -12.54 -8.78 1.09
C ALA A 90 -13.19 -8.85 -0.29
N LYS A 91 -14.38 -9.46 -0.34
CA LYS A 91 -15.18 -9.57 -1.57
C LYS A 91 -15.79 -8.22 -2.00
N ARG A 92 -15.90 -7.28 -1.06
CA ARG A 92 -16.41 -5.92 -1.24
C ARG A 92 -15.45 -4.91 -0.61
N GLN A 93 -15.65 -3.63 -0.92
CA GLN A 93 -14.94 -2.55 -0.23
C GLN A 93 -15.36 -2.54 1.25
N LEU A 94 -14.38 -2.29 2.13
CA LEU A 94 -14.60 -2.19 3.57
C LEU A 94 -14.70 -0.73 3.99
N THR A 95 -15.59 -0.45 4.92
CA THR A 95 -15.58 0.80 5.67
C THR A 95 -14.43 0.79 6.67
N LEU A 96 -13.99 1.96 7.11
CA LEU A 96 -12.97 2.07 8.15
C LEU A 96 -13.38 1.31 9.43
N THR A 97 -14.64 1.44 9.83
CA THR A 97 -15.17 0.81 11.05
C THR A 97 -15.18 -0.71 10.93
N GLU A 98 -15.57 -1.27 9.78
CA GLU A 98 -15.52 -2.72 9.55
C GLU A 98 -14.09 -3.25 9.62
N LEU A 99 -13.12 -2.54 9.03
CA LEU A 99 -11.72 -2.94 9.10
C LEU A 99 -11.18 -2.84 10.54
N GLN A 100 -11.47 -1.75 11.25
CA GLN A 100 -11.09 -1.57 12.64
C GLN A 100 -11.68 -2.67 13.54
N TYR A 101 -12.92 -3.06 13.31
CA TYR A 101 -13.56 -4.16 14.01
C TYR A 101 -12.85 -5.49 13.74
N ALA A 102 -12.56 -5.77 12.46
CA ALA A 102 -11.86 -6.98 12.06
C ALA A 102 -10.40 -7.05 12.57
N LEU A 103 -9.77 -5.90 12.84
CA LEU A 103 -8.41 -5.81 13.40
C LEU A 103 -8.38 -5.93 14.93
N ALA A 104 -9.47 -5.57 15.62
CA ALA A 104 -9.58 -5.63 17.07
C ALA A 104 -9.93 -7.04 17.60
N ILE A 105 -10.33 -7.96 16.72
CA ILE A 105 -10.61 -9.35 17.08
C ILE A 105 -9.29 -10.14 17.16
N GLU A 106 -8.96 -10.62 18.34
CA GLU A 106 -7.85 -11.56 18.54
C GLU A 106 -8.24 -12.98 18.10
N LEU A 107 -7.30 -13.72 17.54
CA LEU A 107 -7.49 -15.13 17.21
C LEU A 107 -7.87 -15.91 18.47
N GLY A 108 -9.07 -16.50 18.48
CA GLY A 108 -9.57 -17.28 19.62
C GLY A 108 -10.44 -16.50 20.61
N SER A 109 -10.62 -15.20 20.42
CA SER A 109 -11.61 -14.38 21.13
C SER A 109 -12.70 -13.93 20.16
N SER A 110 -13.97 -14.12 20.52
CA SER A 110 -15.10 -13.51 19.80
C SER A 110 -15.48 -12.14 20.35
N GLU A 111 -14.79 -11.66 21.38
CA GLU A 111 -15.09 -10.39 22.03
C GLU A 111 -14.33 -9.26 21.35
N PHE A 112 -15.09 -8.25 20.93
CA PHE A 112 -14.56 -7.01 20.38
C PHE A 112 -14.00 -6.15 21.53
N ASP A 113 -12.70 -5.90 21.48
CA ASP A 113 -12.04 -4.99 22.41
C ASP A 113 -11.98 -3.57 21.82
N GLU A 114 -12.75 -2.65 22.39
CA GLU A 114 -12.73 -1.23 22.00
C GLU A 114 -11.36 -0.58 22.24
N GLU A 115 -10.61 -1.03 23.25
CA GLU A 115 -9.29 -0.49 23.57
C GLU A 115 -8.22 -0.96 22.58
N ASN A 116 -8.48 -2.05 21.85
CA ASN A 116 -7.60 -2.59 20.79
C ASN A 116 -7.88 -1.99 19.41
N ARG A 117 -8.80 -1.01 19.29
CA ARG A 117 -9.12 -0.36 18.02
C ARG A 117 -7.94 0.51 17.54
N PRO A 118 -7.36 0.24 16.36
CA PRO A 118 -6.24 1.04 15.87
C PRO A 118 -6.70 2.42 15.39
N ASP A 119 -5.91 3.46 15.71
CA ASP A 119 -6.10 4.80 15.15
C ASP A 119 -5.90 4.78 13.63
N ILE A 120 -6.74 5.53 12.91
CA ILE A 120 -6.74 5.58 11.45
C ILE A 120 -5.41 6.10 10.88
N SER A 121 -4.81 7.11 11.51
CA SER A 121 -3.57 7.70 11.03
C SER A 121 -2.42 6.71 11.18
N ILE A 122 -2.41 5.96 12.28
CA ILE A 122 -1.45 4.88 12.53
C ILE A 122 -1.65 3.76 11.50
N LEU A 123 -2.90 3.34 11.25
CA LEU A 123 -3.23 2.29 10.28
C LEU A 123 -2.77 2.63 8.86
N ILE A 124 -3.09 3.83 8.37
CA ILE A 124 -2.71 4.27 7.02
C ILE A 124 -1.19 4.44 6.92
N SER A 125 -0.56 4.99 7.96
CA SER A 125 0.89 5.13 8.04
C SER A 125 1.60 3.77 8.00
N ALA A 126 1.11 2.81 8.78
CA ALA A 126 1.64 1.46 8.86
C ALA A 126 1.57 0.73 7.51
N CYS A 127 0.51 0.97 6.72
CA CYS A 127 0.35 0.38 5.39
C CYS A 127 1.24 1.02 4.30
N ALA A 128 2.12 1.97 4.64
CA ALA A 128 3.14 2.54 3.75
C ALA A 128 2.62 2.95 2.36
N LYS A 129 1.42 3.55 2.29
CA LYS A 129 0.73 4.00 1.05
C LYS A 129 0.13 2.90 0.17
N LEU A 130 0.05 1.66 0.64
CA LEU A 130 -0.75 0.62 -0.03
C LEU A 130 -2.24 0.74 0.27
N ALA A 131 -2.62 1.36 1.39
CA ALA A 131 -4.00 1.68 1.73
C ALA A 131 -4.25 3.19 1.72
N ALA A 132 -5.45 3.59 1.34
CA ALA A 132 -5.96 4.95 1.48
C ALA A 132 -7.38 4.93 2.04
N TYR A 133 -7.67 5.95 2.85
CA TYR A 133 -8.99 6.21 3.38
C TYR A 133 -9.63 7.38 2.64
N ASP A 134 -10.91 7.24 2.34
CA ASP A 134 -11.74 8.22 1.68
C ASP A 134 -12.74 8.78 2.70
N GLU A 135 -12.51 10.01 3.16
CA GLU A 135 -13.31 10.65 4.21
C GLU A 135 -14.78 10.86 3.81
N GLN A 136 -15.06 11.04 2.52
CA GLN A 136 -16.43 11.31 2.06
C GLN A 136 -17.29 10.06 2.08
N SER A 137 -16.68 8.92 1.73
CA SER A 137 -17.39 7.63 1.65
C SER A 137 -17.16 6.74 2.88
N HIS A 138 -16.26 7.12 3.78
CA HIS A 138 -15.80 6.31 4.91
C HIS A 138 -15.20 4.95 4.52
N ILE A 139 -14.73 4.83 3.27
CA ILE A 139 -14.18 3.60 2.72
C ILE A 139 -12.66 3.60 2.87
N ILE A 140 -12.13 2.47 3.32
CA ILE A 140 -10.70 2.18 3.23
C ILE A 140 -10.48 1.18 2.10
N ARG A 141 -9.54 1.51 1.21
CA ARG A 141 -9.25 0.72 0.03
C ARG A 141 -7.75 0.63 -0.21
N LEU A 142 -7.35 -0.41 -0.91
CA LEU A 142 -6.02 -0.44 -1.50
C LEU A 142 -5.93 0.67 -2.55
N VAL A 143 -4.85 1.45 -2.52
CA VAL A 143 -4.64 2.60 -3.42
C VAL A 143 -4.69 2.18 -4.89
N HIS A 144 -4.44 0.89 -5.16
CA HIS A 144 -4.55 0.29 -6.48
C HIS A 144 -5.19 -1.10 -6.43
N TYR A 145 -6.51 -1.15 -6.57
CA TYR A 145 -7.21 -2.39 -6.88
C TYR A 145 -7.07 -2.73 -8.38
N THR A 146 -5.84 -3.01 -8.82
CA THR A 146 -5.60 -3.53 -10.18
C THR A 146 -5.55 -5.05 -10.14
N THR A 147 -5.83 -5.69 -11.27
CA THR A 147 -5.61 -7.13 -11.45
C THR A 147 -4.15 -7.54 -11.18
N LEU A 148 -3.21 -6.61 -11.38
CA LEU A 148 -1.79 -6.81 -11.07
C LEU A 148 -1.50 -6.83 -9.57
N HIS A 149 -2.18 -6.01 -8.76
CA HIS A 149 -2.10 -6.09 -7.30
C HIS A 149 -2.56 -7.47 -6.81
N LYS A 150 -3.70 -7.96 -7.30
CA LYS A 150 -4.17 -9.32 -6.98
C LYS A 150 -3.15 -10.37 -7.38
N LYS A 151 -2.60 -10.29 -8.60
CA LYS A 151 -1.60 -11.24 -9.09
C LYS A 151 -0.32 -11.21 -8.23
N TYR A 152 0.20 -10.03 -7.93
CA TYR A 152 1.39 -9.89 -7.09
C TYR A 152 1.16 -10.53 -5.73
N PHE A 153 0.07 -10.18 -5.05
CA PHE A 153 -0.23 -10.74 -3.74
C PHE A 153 -0.57 -12.23 -3.82
N GLN A 154 -1.21 -12.74 -4.88
CA GLN A 154 -1.41 -14.18 -5.08
C GLN A 154 -0.09 -14.95 -5.22
N GLU A 155 0.87 -14.40 -5.97
CA GLU A 155 2.19 -15.02 -6.19
C GLU A 155 3.10 -14.93 -4.97
N THR A 156 2.94 -13.89 -4.15
CA THR A 156 3.79 -13.61 -2.98
C THR A 156 3.10 -13.85 -1.63
N TRP A 157 1.87 -14.38 -1.67
CA TRP A 157 0.98 -14.48 -0.50
C TRP A 157 1.63 -15.23 0.67
N THR A 158 2.24 -16.37 0.36
CA THR A 158 2.89 -17.25 1.34
C THR A 158 4.17 -16.64 1.91
N HIS A 159 4.78 -15.71 1.20
CA HIS A 159 5.98 -15.00 1.64
C HIS A 159 5.64 -13.86 2.60
N TRP A 160 4.69 -13.00 2.21
CA TRP A 160 4.34 -11.80 2.99
C TRP A 160 3.33 -12.06 4.10
N PHE A 161 2.45 -13.05 3.92
CA PHE A 161 1.39 -13.38 4.88
C PHE A 161 1.39 -14.88 5.22
N PRO A 162 2.48 -15.39 5.83
CA PRO A 162 2.50 -16.78 6.28
C PRO A 162 1.37 -17.01 7.30
N GLY A 163 0.46 -17.94 7.01
CA GLY A 163 -0.70 -18.22 7.87
C GLY A 163 -1.93 -17.33 7.61
N ALA A 164 -1.96 -16.48 6.59
CA ALA A 164 -3.18 -15.73 6.24
C ALA A 164 -4.35 -16.66 5.86
N HIS A 165 -4.09 -17.79 5.21
CA HIS A 165 -5.14 -18.75 4.90
C HIS A 165 -5.75 -19.38 6.15
N THR A 166 -4.95 -19.64 7.19
CA THR A 166 -5.45 -20.12 8.48
C THR A 166 -6.20 -19.01 9.21
N TYR A 167 -5.68 -17.79 9.24
CA TYR A 167 -6.36 -16.62 9.84
C TYR A 167 -7.71 -16.33 9.17
N ILE A 168 -7.77 -16.36 7.84
CA ILE A 168 -9.01 -16.14 7.08
C ILE A 168 -9.97 -17.33 7.20
N ALA A 169 -9.46 -18.57 7.24
CA ALA A 169 -10.30 -19.75 7.45
C ALA A 169 -10.94 -19.74 8.85
N ASP A 170 -10.20 -19.31 9.87
CA ASP A 170 -10.70 -19.15 11.23
C ASP A 170 -11.72 -17.99 11.32
N MET A 171 -11.51 -16.92 10.53
CA MET A 171 -12.46 -15.79 10.41
C MET A 171 -13.60 -16.05 9.41
N HIS A 172 -13.60 -17.14 8.64
CA HIS A 172 -14.67 -17.47 7.70
C HIS A 172 -15.99 -17.74 8.42
N TYR A 173 -15.94 -18.07 9.71
CA TYR A 173 -17.07 -18.14 10.63
C TYR A 173 -17.74 -16.77 10.90
N LEU A 174 -17.04 -15.66 10.63
CA LEU A 174 -17.52 -14.28 10.86
C LEU A 174 -17.84 -13.53 9.55
N SER A 175 -17.57 -14.13 8.39
CA SER A 175 -17.76 -13.52 7.06
C SER A 175 -19.16 -13.70 6.45
N GLU A 176 -20.13 -14.21 7.23
CA GLU A 176 -21.55 -14.26 6.88
C GLU A 176 -22.36 -13.04 7.37
N LEU A 177 -21.69 -12.01 7.90
CA LEU A 177 -22.24 -10.66 8.16
C LEU A 177 -21.86 -9.68 7.04
#